data_AF-U5EA99-F1
#
_entry.id   AF-U5EA99-F1
#
_cell.length_a   1.000
_cell.length_b   1.000
_cell.length_c   1.000
_cell.angle_alpha   90.00
_cell.angle_beta   90.00
_cell.angle_gamma   90.00
#
_symmetry.space_group_name_H-M   'P 1'
#
loop_
_entity.id
_entity.type
_entity.pdbx_description
1 polymer ?
#
loop_
_entity_poly.entity_id
_entity_poly.type
_entity_poly.pdbx_seq_one_letter_code
_entity_poly.pdbx_strand_id
1 'polypeptide(L)'
;MLYLGVSGDNDAGTAVTIAIGLVMATTATTFITRLYFGGPRSHFSAEFLDATENVDRAVEKVAGPNDLLKLMEVNRRQMEAYDVQARAQGRSSHRSSLFAMTAGLAIVGAGLWIAVSAENSATKYAAAIVAAVGTATGGYIAHTFISVNTSAQHHVRYYFEQPLVQSYLLTAERIADRLPESARGAQYELIVDAALQQAGLVHQLRDAAAAPPEPEREPDPAEGPPSDGGESSRDAGKE
;
A
#
# COMPACT_ATOMS: atom_id res chain seq x y z
N MET A 1 24.04 37.85 37.65
CA MET A 1 24.65 36.88 38.59
C MET A 1 23.48 36.17 39.27
N LEU A 2 22.98 35.11 38.65
CA LEU A 2 21.75 34.40 39.05
C LEU A 2 22.18 33.09 39.69
N TYR A 3 22.02 33.02 41.01
CA TYR A 3 22.36 31.87 41.84
C TYR A 3 21.31 30.78 41.62
N LEU A 4 21.67 29.71 40.91
CA LEU A 4 20.91 28.46 40.91
C LEU A 4 21.29 27.68 42.18
N GLY A 5 20.57 27.95 43.26
CA GLY A 5 20.57 27.09 44.43
C GLY A 5 19.86 25.78 44.09
N VAL A 6 20.63 24.76 43.74
CA VAL A 6 20.16 23.37 43.63
C VAL A 6 19.97 22.85 45.06
N SER A 7 18.70 22.72 45.47
CA SER A 7 18.31 22.17 46.77
C SER A 7 18.40 20.63 46.71
N GLY A 8 19.37 20.06 47.41
CA GLY A 8 19.87 18.69 47.23
C GLY A 8 19.04 17.51 47.72
N ASP A 9 17.72 17.66 47.96
CA ASP A 9 16.87 16.55 48.44
C ASP A 9 15.97 15.93 47.35
N ASN A 10 15.80 16.57 46.18
CA ASN A 10 14.98 16.05 45.07
C ASN A 10 15.78 15.34 43.94
N ASP A 11 17.10 15.21 44.09
CA ASP A 11 17.98 14.65 43.06
C ASP A 11 17.78 13.13 42.89
N ALA A 12 17.42 12.42 43.96
CA ALA A 12 17.21 10.97 43.88
C ALA A 12 15.96 10.62 43.05
N GLY A 13 14.85 11.35 43.22
CA GLY A 13 13.59 11.07 42.50
C GLY A 13 13.67 11.40 41.01
N THR A 14 14.34 12.50 40.66
CA THR A 14 14.55 12.89 39.27
C THR A 14 15.51 11.93 38.55
N ALA A 15 16.58 11.50 39.20
CA ALA A 15 17.51 10.51 38.65
C ALA A 15 16.83 9.17 38.35
N VAL A 16 15.97 8.67 39.26
CA VAL A 16 15.21 7.42 39.06
C VAL A 16 14.25 7.55 37.88
N THR A 17 13.55 8.68 37.75
CA THR A 17 12.59 8.90 36.64
C THR A 17 13.30 8.94 35.28
N ILE A 18 14.45 9.60 35.21
CA ILE A 18 15.28 9.64 33.99
C ILE A 18 15.81 8.24 33.65
N ALA A 19 16.28 7.49 34.65
CA ALA A 19 16.79 6.14 34.46
C ALA A 19 15.72 5.18 33.93
N ILE A 20 14.49 5.25 34.46
CA ILE A 20 13.36 4.44 33.97
C ILE A 20 13.04 4.79 32.51
N GLY A 21 13.02 6.08 32.16
CA GLY A 21 12.79 6.53 30.79
C GLY A 21 13.85 6.00 29.80
N LEU A 22 15.13 6.04 30.18
CA LEU A 22 16.24 5.51 29.38
C LEU A 22 16.18 3.99 29.21
N VAL A 23 15.84 3.26 30.28
CA VAL A 23 15.67 1.80 30.21
C VAL A 23 14.52 1.45 29.27
N MET A 24 13.36 2.09 29.41
CA MET A 24 12.21 1.86 28.53
C MET A 24 12.52 2.18 27.06
N ALA A 25 13.25 3.28 26.79
CA ALA A 25 13.65 3.65 25.44
C ALA A 25 14.64 2.63 24.83
N THR A 26 15.59 2.13 25.63
CA THR A 26 16.59 1.16 25.16
C THR A 26 16.01 -0.25 24.97
N THR A 27 15.12 -0.72 25.86
CA THR A 27 14.39 -1.99 25.65
C THR A 27 13.44 -1.91 24.47
N ALA A 28 12.71 -0.81 24.30
CA ALA A 28 11.88 -0.60 23.13
C ALA A 28 12.72 -0.67 21.85
N THR A 29 13.85 0.06 21.80
CA THR A 29 14.74 0.11 20.64
C THR A 29 15.38 -1.25 20.33
N THR A 30 15.84 -2.00 21.34
CA THR A 30 16.42 -3.33 21.13
C THR A 30 15.38 -4.37 20.74
N PHE A 31 14.19 -4.34 21.33
CA PHE A 31 13.07 -5.20 20.94
C PHE A 31 12.66 -4.95 19.47
N ILE A 32 12.53 -3.67 19.10
CA ILE A 32 12.31 -3.19 17.74
C ILE A 32 13.39 -3.72 16.77
N THR A 33 14.66 -3.55 17.13
CA THR A 33 15.80 -3.95 16.31
C THR A 33 15.79 -5.47 16.10
N ARG A 34 15.51 -6.24 17.16
CA ARG A 34 15.42 -7.69 17.10
C ARG A 34 14.25 -8.18 16.24
N LEU A 35 13.09 -7.51 16.30
CA LEU A 35 11.96 -7.78 15.42
C LEU A 35 12.28 -7.49 13.94
N TYR A 36 13.05 -6.43 13.67
CA TYR A 36 13.40 -6.03 12.31
C TYR A 36 14.50 -6.89 11.69
N PHE A 37 15.55 -7.22 12.44
CA PHE A 37 16.71 -7.97 11.93
C PHE A 37 16.59 -9.48 12.15
N GLY A 38 15.75 -9.95 13.07
CA GLY A 38 15.59 -11.37 13.41
C GLY A 38 14.65 -12.16 12.50
N GLY A 39 13.97 -11.51 11.55
CA GLY A 39 13.15 -12.21 10.57
C GLY A 39 14.03 -13.00 9.58
N PRO A 40 13.68 -14.26 9.25
CA PRO A 40 14.47 -15.10 8.34
C PRO A 40 14.44 -14.53 6.91
N ARG A 41 15.37 -13.63 6.61
CA ARG A 41 15.56 -13.04 5.27
C ARG A 41 16.05 -14.07 4.23
N SER A 42 16.58 -15.21 4.69
CA SER A 42 17.22 -16.23 3.84
C SER A 42 16.24 -17.08 3.00
N HIS A 43 14.99 -17.25 3.43
CA HIS A 43 14.04 -18.10 2.68
C HIS A 43 13.51 -17.41 1.42
N PHE A 44 13.38 -16.09 1.42
CA PHE A 44 12.85 -15.36 0.26
C PHE A 44 13.80 -15.39 -0.94
N SER A 45 15.11 -15.26 -0.71
CA SER A 45 16.08 -15.31 -1.81
C SER A 45 16.09 -16.66 -2.52
N ALA A 46 15.84 -17.76 -1.80
CA ALA A 46 15.79 -19.09 -2.41
C ALA A 46 14.57 -19.29 -3.30
N GLU A 47 13.37 -18.88 -2.84
CA GLU A 47 12.13 -19.00 -3.60
C GLU A 47 12.14 -18.10 -4.86
N PHE A 48 12.70 -16.90 -4.76
CA PHE A 48 12.85 -16.00 -5.91
C PHE A 48 13.84 -16.54 -6.95
N LEU A 49 14.97 -17.11 -6.51
CA LEU A 49 15.96 -17.70 -7.42
C LEU A 49 15.37 -18.90 -8.17
N ASP A 50 14.62 -19.76 -7.49
CA ASP A 50 13.94 -20.89 -8.14
C ASP A 50 12.87 -20.40 -9.14
N ALA A 51 12.09 -19.37 -8.78
CA ALA A 51 11.09 -18.80 -9.68
C ALA A 51 11.71 -18.18 -10.95
N THR A 52 12.81 -17.44 -10.82
CA THR A 52 13.53 -16.85 -11.97
C THR A 52 14.19 -17.91 -12.83
N GLU A 53 14.83 -18.92 -12.22
CA GLU A 53 15.42 -20.04 -12.95
C GLU A 53 14.36 -20.81 -13.76
N ASN A 54 13.16 -21.02 -13.20
CA ASN A 54 12.06 -21.67 -13.90
C ASN A 54 11.53 -20.88 -15.12
N VAL A 55 11.63 -19.54 -15.09
CA VAL A 55 11.32 -18.66 -16.23
C VAL A 55 12.40 -18.79 -17.30
N ASP A 56 13.68 -18.73 -16.92
CA ASP A 56 14.80 -18.86 -17.86
C ASP A 56 14.76 -20.21 -18.60
N ARG A 57 14.51 -21.30 -17.87
CA ARG A 57 14.31 -22.64 -18.46
C ARG A 57 13.08 -22.72 -19.37
N ALA A 58 12.07 -21.87 -19.18
CA ALA A 58 10.90 -21.80 -20.06
C ALA A 58 11.24 -21.09 -21.37
N VAL A 59 11.98 -19.97 -21.27
CA VAL A 59 12.42 -19.15 -22.40
C VAL A 59 13.32 -19.96 -23.32
N GLU A 60 14.25 -20.75 -22.77
CA GLU A 60 15.16 -21.59 -23.55
C GLU A 60 14.42 -22.65 -24.39
N LYS A 61 13.23 -23.10 -23.96
CA LYS A 61 12.43 -24.10 -24.69
C LYS A 61 11.66 -23.51 -25.88
N VAL A 62 11.61 -22.18 -26.03
CA VAL A 62 10.90 -21.52 -27.14
C VAL A 62 11.69 -21.70 -28.43
N ALA A 63 11.19 -22.56 -29.33
CA ALA A 63 11.89 -22.94 -30.56
C ALA A 63 11.81 -21.88 -31.67
N GLY A 64 10.96 -20.87 -31.51
CA GLY A 64 10.79 -19.76 -32.44
C GLY A 64 9.54 -18.93 -32.16
N PRO A 65 9.37 -17.80 -32.86
CA PRO A 65 8.27 -16.85 -32.62
C PRO A 65 6.86 -17.41 -32.89
N ASN A 66 6.75 -18.54 -33.60
CA ASN A 66 5.47 -19.19 -33.91
C ASN A 66 5.02 -20.18 -32.83
N ASP A 67 5.81 -20.42 -31.78
CA ASP A 67 5.48 -21.33 -30.69
C ASP A 67 4.60 -20.64 -29.63
N LEU A 68 3.38 -20.25 -30.05
CA LEU A 68 2.41 -19.50 -29.24
C LEU A 68 2.14 -20.16 -27.88
N LEU A 69 2.05 -21.50 -27.85
CA LEU A 69 1.79 -22.23 -26.60
C LEU A 69 2.94 -22.08 -25.61
N LYS A 70 4.20 -22.15 -26.06
CA LYS A 70 5.34 -21.93 -25.17
C LYS A 70 5.49 -20.47 -24.77
N LEU A 71 5.18 -19.52 -25.65
CA LEU A 71 5.16 -18.10 -25.30
C LEU A 71 4.12 -17.82 -24.19
N MET A 72 2.95 -18.45 -24.25
CA MET A 72 1.96 -18.38 -23.16
C MET A 72 2.48 -19.02 -21.86
N GLU A 73 3.17 -20.16 -21.95
CA GLU A 73 3.77 -20.81 -20.77
C GLU A 73 4.83 -19.92 -20.09
N VAL A 74 5.71 -19.30 -20.90
CA VAL A 74 6.69 -18.31 -20.43
C VAL A 74 5.99 -17.14 -19.75
N ASN A 75 4.97 -16.56 -20.38
CA ASN A 75 4.22 -15.44 -19.82
C ASN A 75 3.59 -15.80 -18.46
N ARG A 76 2.99 -17.00 -18.35
CA ARG A 76 2.40 -17.49 -17.10
C ARG A 76 3.44 -17.65 -16.00
N ARG A 77 4.61 -18.23 -16.31
CA ARG A 77 5.71 -18.36 -15.33
C ARG A 77 6.27 -17.01 -14.91
N GLN A 78 6.37 -16.08 -15.85
CA GLN A 78 6.81 -14.72 -15.56
C GLN A 78 5.83 -14.03 -14.60
N MET A 79 4.53 -14.17 -14.80
CA MET A 79 3.51 -13.67 -13.86
C MET A 79 3.62 -14.32 -12.47
N GLU A 80 3.85 -15.63 -12.40
CA GLU A 80 4.02 -16.35 -11.14
C GLU A 80 5.25 -15.85 -10.37
N ALA A 81 6.38 -15.64 -11.05
CA ALA A 81 7.57 -15.04 -10.45
C ALA A 81 7.30 -13.61 -9.93
N TYR A 82 6.56 -12.80 -10.70
CA TYR A 82 6.15 -11.46 -10.27
C TYR A 82 5.21 -11.49 -9.06
N ASP A 83 4.26 -12.42 -8.97
CA ASP A 83 3.35 -12.55 -7.83
C ASP A 83 4.11 -12.90 -6.54
N VAL A 84 5.08 -13.82 -6.62
CA VAL A 84 5.97 -14.13 -5.48
C VAL A 84 6.74 -12.89 -5.02
N GLN A 85 7.31 -12.12 -5.96
CA GLN A 85 8.01 -10.88 -5.65
C GLN A 85 7.07 -9.83 -5.02
N ALA A 86 5.90 -9.62 -5.60
CA ALA A 86 4.91 -8.65 -5.13
C ALA A 86 4.42 -8.99 -3.72
N ARG A 87 4.13 -10.27 -3.43
CA ARG A 87 3.71 -10.74 -2.10
C ARG A 87 4.81 -10.54 -1.06
N ALA A 88 6.07 -10.78 -1.41
CA ALA A 88 7.18 -10.58 -0.50
C ALA A 88 7.45 -9.10 -0.21
N GLN A 89 7.39 -8.25 -1.24
CA GLN A 89 7.44 -6.79 -1.06
C GLN A 89 6.28 -6.32 -0.19
N GLY A 90 5.07 -6.85 -0.39
CA GLY A 90 3.90 -6.54 0.44
C GLY A 90 4.09 -6.91 1.92
N ARG A 91 4.57 -8.13 2.22
CA ARG A 91 4.82 -8.58 3.60
C ARG A 91 5.90 -7.76 4.31
N SER A 92 6.99 -7.44 3.61
CA SER A 92 8.07 -6.64 4.18
C SER A 92 7.65 -5.19 4.40
N SER A 93 6.96 -4.58 3.43
CA SER A 93 6.40 -3.23 3.54
C SER A 93 5.40 -3.13 4.71
N HIS A 94 4.46 -4.08 4.82
CA HIS A 94 3.50 -4.10 5.92
C HIS A 94 4.18 -4.18 7.30
N ARG A 95 5.23 -5.01 7.43
CA ARG A 95 6.02 -5.09 8.67
C ARG A 95 6.75 -3.78 8.97
N SER A 96 7.36 -3.14 7.97
CA SER A 96 7.99 -1.83 8.16
C SER A 96 6.98 -0.75 8.53
N SER A 97 5.76 -0.79 7.99
CA SER A 97 4.71 0.18 8.31
C SER A 97 4.17 -0.01 9.73
N LEU A 98 3.88 -1.24 10.15
CA LEU A 98 3.52 -1.54 11.54
C LEU A 98 4.64 -1.09 12.51
N PHE A 99 5.88 -1.29 12.10
CA PHE A 99 7.03 -0.82 12.87
C PHE A 99 7.07 0.72 12.98
N ALA A 100 6.96 1.44 11.87
CA ALA A 100 6.95 2.89 11.88
C ALA A 100 5.79 3.45 12.73
N MET A 101 4.60 2.85 12.62
CA MET A 101 3.42 3.21 13.44
C MET A 101 3.67 2.98 14.94
N THR A 102 4.20 1.82 15.32
CA THR A 102 4.49 1.49 16.72
C THR A 102 5.61 2.36 17.30
N ALA A 103 6.66 2.64 16.51
CA ALA A 103 7.73 3.55 16.90
C ALA A 103 7.23 4.99 17.08
N GLY A 104 6.43 5.50 16.13
CA GLY A 104 5.82 6.83 16.23
C GLY A 104 4.93 6.95 17.47
N LEU A 105 4.09 5.95 17.73
CA LEU A 105 3.24 5.90 18.91
C LEU A 105 4.07 5.89 20.21
N ALA A 106 5.16 5.13 20.26
CA ALA A 106 6.04 5.08 21.42
C ALA A 106 6.71 6.44 21.71
N ILE A 107 7.15 7.16 20.67
CA ILE A 107 7.72 8.50 20.79
C ILE A 107 6.70 9.49 21.37
N VAL A 108 5.48 9.50 20.81
CA VAL A 108 4.39 10.35 21.30
C VAL A 108 4.03 10.02 22.76
N GLY A 109 3.94 8.72 23.09
CA GLY A 109 3.69 8.26 24.45
C GLY A 109 4.77 8.70 25.44
N ALA A 110 6.04 8.60 25.06
CA ALA A 110 7.16 9.07 25.88
C ALA A 110 7.12 10.60 26.08
N GLY A 111 6.83 11.37 25.02
CA GLY A 111 6.67 12.82 25.10
C GLY A 111 5.54 13.23 26.05
N LEU A 112 4.39 12.56 25.96
CA LEU A 112 3.26 12.77 26.85
C LEU A 112 3.60 12.44 28.31
N TRP A 113 4.26 11.31 28.54
CA TRP A 113 4.72 10.91 29.88
C TRP A 113 5.63 11.98 30.50
N ILE A 114 6.64 12.45 29.76
CA ILE A 114 7.54 13.51 30.22
C ILE A 114 6.77 14.80 30.52
N ALA A 115 5.82 15.18 29.65
CA ALA A 115 5.02 16.38 29.85
C ALA A 115 4.16 16.34 31.12
N VAL A 116 3.64 15.16 31.49
CA VAL A 116 2.85 14.97 32.71
C VAL A 116 3.73 14.87 33.96
N SER A 117 4.87 14.18 33.88
CA SER A 117 5.76 13.94 35.02
C SER A 117 6.72 15.09 35.34
N ALA A 118 7.03 15.98 34.40
CA ALA A 118 7.92 17.10 34.65
C ALA A 118 7.28 18.11 35.63
N GLU A 119 8.02 18.60 36.61
CA GLU A 119 7.56 19.69 37.48
C GLU A 119 7.79 21.08 36.84
N ASN A 120 8.84 21.19 36.01
CA ASN A 120 9.24 22.44 35.37
C ASN A 120 8.38 22.76 34.14
N SER A 121 7.71 23.91 34.16
CA SER A 121 6.88 24.41 33.04
C SER A 121 7.66 24.52 31.72
N ALA A 122 8.94 24.93 31.75
CA ALA A 122 9.75 25.03 30.54
C ALA A 122 9.95 23.66 29.87
N THR A 123 10.19 22.61 30.68
CA THR A 123 10.30 21.23 30.19
C THR A 123 8.97 20.72 29.63
N LYS A 124 7.83 21.06 30.26
CA LYS A 124 6.50 20.70 29.74
C LYS A 124 6.25 21.31 28.36
N TYR A 125 6.52 22.61 28.19
CA TYR A 125 6.31 23.28 26.90
C TYR A 125 7.22 22.73 25.81
N ALA A 126 8.51 22.50 26.12
CA ALA A 126 9.44 21.91 25.16
C ALA A 126 8.99 20.50 24.72
N ALA A 127 8.59 19.65 25.68
CA ALA A 127 8.08 18.30 25.38
C ALA A 127 6.80 18.35 24.54
N ALA A 128 5.87 19.25 24.86
CA ALA A 128 4.62 19.43 24.12
C ALA A 128 4.87 19.88 22.67
N ILE A 129 5.78 20.83 22.45
CA ILE A 129 6.12 21.31 21.10
C ILE A 129 6.76 20.19 20.28
N VAL A 130 7.72 19.46 20.85
CA VAL A 130 8.37 18.32 20.16
C VAL A 130 7.35 17.24 19.82
N ALA A 131 6.45 16.90 20.74
CA ALA A 131 5.39 15.93 20.49
C ALA A 131 4.41 16.40 19.40
N ALA A 132 4.03 17.69 19.41
CA ALA A 132 3.14 18.27 18.40
C ALA A 132 3.78 18.26 17.01
N VAL A 133 5.03 18.70 16.89
CA VAL A 133 5.78 18.69 15.62
C VAL A 133 5.98 17.26 15.13
N GLY A 134 6.39 16.34 16.00
CA GLY A 134 6.56 14.93 15.65
C GLY A 134 5.28 14.27 15.16
N THR A 135 4.15 14.57 15.80
CA THR A 135 2.83 14.08 15.38
C THR A 135 2.43 14.66 14.03
N ALA A 136 2.61 15.97 13.82
CA ALA A 136 2.29 16.63 12.55
C ALA A 136 3.12 16.08 11.38
N THR A 137 4.45 15.96 11.57
CA THR A 137 5.34 15.37 10.56
C THR A 137 5.03 13.90 10.29
N GLY A 138 4.78 13.12 11.34
CA GLY A 138 4.38 11.71 11.20
C GLY A 138 3.07 11.54 10.45
N GLY A 139 2.08 12.38 10.75
CA GLY A 139 0.79 12.41 10.04
C GLY A 139 0.94 12.75 8.56
N TYR A 140 1.76 13.76 8.24
CA TYR A 140 2.05 14.12 6.85
C TYR A 140 2.70 12.96 6.08
N ILE A 141 3.74 12.34 6.63
CA ILE A 141 4.43 11.21 6.00
C ILE A 141 3.46 10.02 5.80
N ALA A 142 2.66 9.70 6.81
CA ALA A 142 1.68 8.63 6.73
C ALA A 142 0.64 8.89 5.62
N HIS A 143 0.13 10.12 5.54
CA HIS A 143 -0.80 10.54 4.51
C HIS A 143 -0.20 10.38 3.11
N THR A 144 1.01 10.90 2.88
CA THR A 144 1.71 10.77 1.59
C THR A 144 1.96 9.30 1.24
N PHE A 145 2.39 8.48 2.19
CA PHE A 145 2.63 7.06 1.95
C PHE A 145 1.35 6.32 1.56
N ILE A 146 0.24 6.57 2.26
CA ILE A 146 -1.07 5.98 1.94
C ILE A 146 -1.48 6.38 0.52
N SER A 147 -1.38 7.67 0.18
CA SER A 147 -1.73 8.19 -1.14
C SER A 147 -0.90 7.56 -2.26
N VAL A 148 0.43 7.47 -2.09
CA VAL A 148 1.29 6.82 -3.10
C VAL A 148 1.00 5.32 -3.20
N ASN A 149 0.75 4.65 -2.09
CA ASN A 149 0.46 3.22 -2.06
C ASN A 149 -0.90 2.91 -2.72
N THR A 150 -1.94 3.72 -2.50
CA THR A 150 -3.24 3.54 -3.16
C THR A 150 -3.12 3.73 -4.67
N SER A 151 -2.40 4.75 -5.14
CA SER A 151 -2.12 4.93 -6.57
C SER A 151 -1.36 3.74 -7.16
N ALA A 152 -0.33 3.25 -6.46
CA ALA A 152 0.43 2.09 -6.91
C ALA A 152 -0.43 0.82 -6.99
N GLN A 153 -1.29 0.57 -6.00
CA GLN A 153 -2.24 -0.55 -6.04
C GLN A 153 -3.24 -0.43 -7.20
N HIS A 154 -3.70 0.79 -7.50
CA HIS A 154 -4.56 1.06 -8.65
C HIS A 154 -3.87 0.67 -9.97
N HIS A 155 -2.60 1.05 -10.13
CA HIS A 155 -1.81 0.67 -11.30
C HIS A 155 -1.64 -0.84 -11.40
N VAL A 156 -1.32 -1.53 -10.30
CA VAL A 156 -1.17 -2.98 -10.28
C VAL A 156 -2.46 -3.67 -10.69
N ARG A 157 -3.60 -3.26 -10.12
CA ARG A 157 -4.92 -3.80 -10.50
C ARG A 157 -5.18 -3.61 -12.00
N TYR A 158 -4.91 -2.41 -12.52
CA TYR A 158 -5.08 -2.11 -13.94
C TYR A 158 -4.21 -3.03 -14.83
N TYR A 159 -2.94 -3.25 -14.46
CA TYR A 159 -2.07 -4.17 -15.19
C TYR A 159 -2.57 -5.62 -15.18
N PHE A 160 -3.25 -6.06 -14.13
CA PHE A 160 -3.82 -7.41 -14.06
C PHE A 160 -5.15 -7.58 -14.82
N GLU A 161 -5.85 -6.49 -15.14
CA GLU A 161 -7.07 -6.56 -15.95
C GLU A 161 -6.78 -6.86 -17.43
N GLN A 162 -5.67 -6.36 -17.99
CA GLN A 162 -5.33 -6.59 -19.40
C GLN A 162 -5.15 -8.10 -19.77
N PRO A 163 -4.35 -8.89 -19.03
CA PRO A 163 -4.18 -10.33 -19.29
C PRO A 163 -5.47 -11.12 -19.15
N LEU A 164 -6.36 -10.71 -18.24
CA LEU A 164 -7.64 -11.37 -18.00
C LEU A 164 -8.47 -11.35 -19.29
N VAL A 165 -8.56 -10.20 -19.95
CA VAL A 165 -9.37 -10.13 -21.16
C VAL A 165 -8.71 -10.83 -22.34
N GLN A 166 -7.37 -10.80 -22.44
CA GLN A 166 -6.67 -11.63 -23.41
C GLN A 166 -7.00 -13.13 -23.22
N SER A 167 -7.12 -13.58 -21.96
CA SER A 167 -7.53 -14.95 -21.67
C SER A 167 -8.96 -15.26 -22.13
N TYR A 168 -9.87 -14.28 -22.03
CA TYR A 168 -11.23 -14.40 -22.54
C TYR A 168 -11.29 -14.42 -24.06
N LEU A 169 -10.52 -13.57 -24.74
CA LEU A 169 -10.43 -13.57 -26.21
C LEU A 169 -9.88 -14.88 -26.75
N LEU A 170 -8.79 -15.41 -26.17
CA LEU A 170 -8.24 -16.72 -26.54
C LEU A 170 -9.22 -17.87 -26.24
N THR A 171 -10.01 -17.75 -25.18
CA THR A 171 -11.07 -18.74 -24.87
C THR A 171 -12.19 -18.67 -25.90
N ALA A 172 -12.60 -17.45 -26.29
CA ALA A 172 -13.60 -17.24 -27.33
C ALA A 172 -13.13 -17.78 -28.69
N GLU A 173 -11.87 -17.55 -29.06
CA GLU A 173 -11.24 -18.13 -30.26
C GLU A 173 -11.33 -19.66 -30.26
N ARG A 174 -10.91 -20.31 -29.17
CA ARG A 174 -11.00 -21.78 -29.05
C ARG A 174 -12.44 -22.31 -29.13
N ILE A 175 -13.41 -21.54 -28.64
CA ILE A 175 -14.84 -21.91 -28.75
C ILE A 175 -15.28 -21.77 -30.20
N ALA A 176 -14.91 -20.68 -30.88
CA ALA A 176 -15.23 -20.43 -32.28
C ALA A 176 -14.65 -21.51 -33.22
N ASP A 177 -13.44 -22.00 -32.94
CA ASP A 177 -12.82 -23.09 -33.70
C ASP A 177 -13.62 -24.39 -33.66
N ARG A 178 -14.34 -24.64 -32.57
CA ARG A 178 -15.18 -25.84 -32.40
C ARG A 178 -16.54 -25.73 -33.06
N LEU A 179 -16.91 -24.56 -33.58
CA LEU A 179 -18.16 -24.36 -34.29
C LEU A 179 -18.10 -24.89 -35.73
N PRO A 180 -19.25 -25.22 -36.34
CA PRO A 180 -19.32 -25.56 -37.76
C PRO A 180 -18.76 -24.44 -38.64
N GLU A 181 -18.12 -24.81 -39.76
CA GLU A 181 -17.50 -23.89 -40.72
C GLU A 181 -18.43 -22.72 -41.11
N SER A 182 -19.73 -23.00 -41.28
CA SER A 182 -20.75 -22.02 -41.66
C SER A 182 -21.02 -20.94 -40.62
N ALA A 183 -20.70 -21.18 -39.34
CA ALA A 183 -20.90 -20.22 -38.24
C ALA A 183 -19.60 -19.54 -37.78
N ARG A 184 -18.44 -20.09 -38.16
CA ARG A 184 -17.13 -19.66 -37.66
C ARG A 184 -16.79 -18.23 -38.06
N GLY A 185 -17.06 -17.83 -39.31
CA GLY A 185 -16.76 -16.49 -39.82
C GLY A 185 -17.46 -15.38 -39.03
N ALA A 186 -18.76 -15.53 -38.78
CA ALA A 186 -19.53 -14.54 -38.02
C ALA A 186 -19.06 -14.41 -36.56
N GLN A 187 -18.63 -15.51 -35.93
CA GLN A 187 -18.13 -15.47 -34.56
C GLN A 187 -16.73 -14.86 -34.47
N TYR A 188 -15.87 -15.08 -35.47
CA TYR A 188 -14.57 -14.41 -35.52
C TYR A 188 -14.70 -12.91 -35.67
N GLU A 189 -15.64 -12.43 -36.48
CA GLU A 189 -15.92 -11.01 -36.62
C GLU A 189 -16.29 -10.38 -35.27
N LEU A 190 -17.15 -11.04 -34.48
CA LEU A 190 -17.49 -10.58 -33.13
C LEU A 190 -16.30 -10.57 -32.17
N ILE A 191 -15.41 -11.56 -32.24
CA ILE A 191 -14.21 -11.62 -31.39
C ILE A 191 -13.24 -10.49 -31.76
N VAL A 192 -13.05 -10.23 -33.07
CA VAL A 192 -12.20 -9.15 -33.57
C VAL A 192 -12.76 -7.79 -33.16
N ASP A 193 -14.07 -7.58 -33.32
CA ASP A 193 -14.74 -6.34 -32.89
C ASP A 193 -14.59 -6.11 -31.38
N ALA A 194 -14.78 -7.15 -30.56
CA ALA A 194 -14.58 -7.07 -29.12
C ALA A 194 -13.12 -6.73 -28.76
N ALA A 195 -12.15 -7.34 -29.45
CA ALA A 195 -10.73 -7.05 -29.25
C ALA A 195 -10.37 -5.60 -29.63
N LEU A 196 -10.92 -5.09 -30.74
CA LEU A 196 -10.71 -3.71 -31.18
C LEU A 196 -11.36 -2.69 -30.24
N GLN A 197 -12.59 -2.95 -29.79
CA GLN A 197 -13.27 -2.11 -28.79
C GLN A 197 -12.46 -2.03 -27.50
N GLN A 198 -11.94 -3.17 -27.04
CA GLN A 198 -11.11 -3.20 -25.85
C GLN A 198 -9.79 -2.44 -26.04
N ALA A 199 -9.12 -2.58 -27.18
CA ALA A 199 -7.91 -1.81 -27.48
C ALA A 199 -8.16 -0.29 -27.41
N GLY A 200 -9.34 0.16 -27.85
CA GLY A 200 -9.80 1.55 -27.69
C GLY A 200 -9.97 1.98 -26.23
N LEU A 201 -10.57 1.13 -25.39
CA LEU A 201 -10.76 1.40 -23.96
C LEU A 201 -9.43 1.51 -23.19
N VAL A 202 -8.42 0.74 -23.57
CA VAL A 202 -7.09 0.79 -22.94
C VAL A 202 -6.45 2.18 -23.09
N HIS A 203 -6.61 2.83 -24.26
CA HIS A 203 -6.13 4.20 -24.45
C HIS A 203 -6.86 5.21 -23.56
N GLN A 204 -8.20 5.13 -23.51
CA GLN A 204 -9.00 6.03 -22.67
C GLN A 204 -8.65 5.89 -21.19
N LEU A 205 -8.47 4.66 -20.71
CA LEU A 205 -8.08 4.40 -19.32
C LEU A 205 -6.64 4.84 -19.02
N ARG A 206 -5.72 4.72 -19.99
CA ARG A 206 -4.35 5.23 -19.84
C ARG A 206 -4.35 6.75 -19.72
N ASP A 207 -5.13 7.43 -20.55
CA ASP A 207 -5.21 8.88 -20.54
C ASP A 207 -5.88 9.38 -19.25
N ALA A 208 -6.89 8.65 -18.74
CA ALA A 208 -7.49 8.92 -17.43
C ALA A 208 -6.52 8.66 -16.26
N ALA A 209 -5.67 7.63 -16.34
CA ALA A 209 -4.66 7.34 -15.31
C ALA A 209 -3.45 8.29 -15.37
N ALA A 210 -3.15 8.85 -16.54
CA ALA A 210 -2.09 9.83 -16.74
C ALA A 210 -2.54 11.26 -16.41
N ALA A 211 -3.85 11.51 -16.36
CA ALA A 211 -4.38 12.75 -15.84
C ALA A 211 -3.86 12.93 -14.41
N PRO A 212 -3.31 14.10 -14.05
CA PRO A 212 -3.01 14.41 -12.67
C PRO A 212 -4.26 14.10 -11.84
N PRO A 213 -4.14 13.49 -10.65
CA PRO A 213 -5.29 13.35 -9.78
C PRO A 213 -5.91 14.74 -9.69
N GLU A 214 -7.18 14.87 -10.07
CA GLU A 214 -7.87 16.15 -9.89
C GLU A 214 -7.60 16.52 -8.44
N PRO A 215 -7.04 17.72 -8.17
CA PRO A 215 -6.81 18.14 -6.79
C PRO A 215 -8.14 17.91 -6.10
N GLU A 216 -8.16 17.06 -5.06
CA GLU A 216 -9.37 16.80 -4.28
C GLU A 216 -10.00 18.17 -4.09
N ARG A 217 -11.16 18.39 -4.74
CA ARG A 217 -11.82 19.68 -4.65
C ARG A 217 -12.08 19.83 -3.17
N GLU A 218 -11.29 20.69 -2.53
CA GLU A 218 -11.50 21.06 -1.16
C GLU A 218 -12.96 21.50 -1.14
N PRO A 219 -13.83 20.78 -0.40
CA PRO A 219 -15.26 20.98 -0.50
C PRO A 219 -15.50 22.46 -0.32
N ASP A 220 -16.04 23.10 -1.36
CA ASP A 220 -16.17 24.54 -1.39
C ASP A 220 -16.87 24.93 -0.09
N PRO A 221 -16.27 25.72 0.80
CA PRO A 221 -16.92 26.08 2.06
C PRO A 221 -18.26 26.79 1.85
N ALA A 222 -18.57 27.23 0.61
CA ALA A 222 -19.88 27.72 0.20
C ALA A 222 -20.91 26.62 -0.15
N GLU A 223 -20.47 25.42 -0.52
CA GLU A 223 -21.32 24.22 -0.55
C GLU A 223 -21.52 23.77 0.90
N GLY A 224 -22.51 24.38 1.55
CA GLY A 224 -22.94 23.97 2.89
C GLY A 224 -23.15 22.45 2.97
N PRO A 225 -23.06 21.87 4.18
CA PRO A 225 -23.19 20.42 4.36
C PRO A 225 -24.40 19.92 3.59
N PRO A 226 -24.26 18.80 2.84
CA PRO A 226 -25.33 18.30 1.98
C PRO A 226 -26.60 18.29 2.80
N SER A 227 -27.56 19.13 2.40
CA SER A 227 -28.85 19.21 3.07
C SER A 227 -29.40 17.79 3.02
N ASP A 228 -29.44 17.13 4.17
CA ASP A 228 -30.05 15.82 4.35
C ASP A 228 -31.54 15.98 4.04
N GLY A 229 -31.84 15.92 2.74
CA GLY A 229 -33.16 15.98 2.17
C GLY A 229 -33.86 14.70 2.54
N GLY A 230 -34.24 14.59 3.82
CA GLY A 230 -35.12 13.56 4.33
C GLY A 230 -36.45 13.68 3.60
N GLU A 231 -36.58 13.00 2.47
CA GLU A 231 -37.83 12.67 1.81
C GLU A 231 -38.63 11.75 2.74
N SER A 232 -39.26 12.36 3.74
CA SER A 232 -40.36 11.78 4.50
C SER A 232 -41.62 11.80 3.64
N SER A 233 -41.61 11.09 2.51
CA SER A 233 -42.83 10.77 1.76
C SER A 233 -43.45 9.51 2.37
N ARG A 234 -44.16 9.73 3.49
CA ARG A 234 -45.21 8.83 3.97
C ARG A 234 -46.39 8.94 3.01
N ASP A 235 -46.47 8.05 2.03
CA ASP A 235 -47.72 7.78 1.33
C ASP A 235 -48.48 6.68 2.07
N ALA A 236 -49.42 7.11 2.90
CA ALA A 236 -50.42 6.25 3.52
C ALA A 236 -51.64 6.19 2.59
N GLY A 237 -51.54 5.35 1.57
CA GLY A 237 -52.66 4.95 0.72
C GLY A 237 -53.53 3.92 1.43
N LYS A 238 -54.77 4.34 1.73
CA LYS A 238 -55.87 3.52 2.24
C LYS A 238 -56.37 2.54 1.17
N GLU A 239 -56.62 1.30 1.56
CA GLU A 239 -57.68 0.45 1.00
C GLU A 239 -58.57 -0.05 2.13
#